data_AF-A0A0C3NVM9-F1
#
_entry.id   AF-A0A0C3NVM9-F1
#
_cell.length_a   1.000
_cell.length_b   1.000
_cell.length_c   1.000
_cell.angle_alpha   90.00
_cell.angle_beta   90.00
_cell.angle_gamma   90.00
#
_symmetry.space_group_name_H-M   'P 1'
#
loop_
_entity.id
_entity.type
_entity.pdbx_description
1 polymer ?
#
loop_
_entity_poly.entity_id
_entity_poly.type
_entity_poly.pdbx_seq_one_letter_code
_entity_poly.pdbx_strand_id
1 'polypeptide(L)'
;MLKLLRNDYLPQKVWPRSYAIDLYHGALLSPKGLRRLDDVGAIQMCERCRRSLTGKSPSQPVDALANFQYYSWSELPSEVRDIF
;
A
#
# COMPACT_ATOMS: atom_id res chain seq x y z
N MET A 1 13.80 -1.71 -0.46
CA MET A 1 12.83 -0.75 -1.01
C MET A 1 11.44 -0.97 -0.41
N LEU A 2 10.67 -1.99 -0.81
CA LEU A 2 9.27 -2.19 -0.38
C LEU A 2 9.08 -2.38 1.14
N LYS A 3 10.09 -2.90 1.85
CA LYS A 3 10.07 -3.01 3.32
C LYS A 3 9.86 -1.66 4.03
N LEU A 4 10.19 -0.53 3.39
CA LEU A 4 9.93 0.83 3.91
C LEU A 4 8.46 1.24 3.83
N LEU A 5 7.61 0.43 3.19
CA LEU A 5 6.17 0.67 3.06
C LEU A 5 5.36 -0.29 3.94
N ARG A 6 6.03 -0.99 4.87
CA ARG A 6 5.38 -1.84 5.85
C ARG A 6 4.94 -1.01 7.06
N ASN A 7 3.97 -1.52 7.78
CA ASN A 7 3.68 -1.08 9.14
C ASN A 7 3.49 -2.31 10.02
N ASP A 8 4.56 -2.72 10.70
CA ASP A 8 4.60 -3.94 11.51
C ASP A 8 3.78 -3.82 12.81
N TYR A 9 3.30 -2.62 13.15
CA TYR A 9 2.40 -2.39 14.27
C TYR A 9 0.93 -2.65 13.93
N LEU A 10 0.58 -2.78 12.64
CA LEU A 10 -0.78 -3.09 12.24
C LEU A 10 -1.10 -4.58 12.45
N PRO A 11 -2.18 -4.92 13.17
CA PRO A 11 -2.63 -6.30 13.29
C PRO A 11 -2.88 -6.95 11.93
N GLN A 12 -2.47 -8.20 11.74
CA GLN A 12 -2.63 -8.89 10.46
C GLN A 12 -4.09 -8.96 9.98
N LYS A 13 -5.05 -9.01 10.91
CA LYS A 13 -6.50 -9.03 10.57
C LYS A 13 -6.95 -7.81 9.77
N VAL A 14 -6.23 -6.69 9.86
CA VAL A 14 -6.51 -5.44 9.13
C VAL A 14 -5.64 -5.28 7.90
N TRP A 15 -4.79 -6.24 7.54
CA TRP A 15 -4.00 -6.11 6.32
C TRP A 15 -4.89 -6.10 5.07
N PRO A 16 -4.46 -5.38 4.01
CA PRO A 16 -5.14 -5.41 2.72
C PRO A 16 -5.38 -6.85 2.24
N ARG A 17 -6.61 -7.12 1.80
CA ARG A 17 -7.02 -8.42 1.21
C ARG A 17 -7.20 -8.35 -0.31
N SER A 18 -7.11 -7.14 -0.87
CA SER A 18 -7.34 -6.87 -2.28
C SER A 18 -6.16 -7.21 -3.20
N TYR A 19 -5.02 -7.64 -2.66
CA TYR A 19 -3.87 -8.15 -3.41
C TYR A 19 -3.02 -9.08 -2.52
N ALA A 20 -2.16 -9.87 -3.15
CA ALA A 20 -1.26 -10.83 -2.51
C ALA A 20 -0.12 -10.10 -1.75
N ILE A 21 -0.45 -9.52 -0.60
CA ILE A 21 0.47 -8.68 0.21
C ILE A 21 1.79 -9.38 0.57
N ASP A 22 1.78 -10.69 0.74
CA ASP A 22 2.97 -11.48 1.05
C ASP A 22 3.99 -11.45 -0.09
N LEU A 23 3.53 -11.44 -1.35
CA LEU A 23 4.40 -11.29 -2.53
C LEU A 23 5.07 -9.91 -2.57
N TYR A 24 4.45 -8.91 -1.93
CA TYR A 24 4.99 -7.56 -1.75
C TYR A 24 5.72 -7.38 -0.41
N HIS A 25 6.11 -8.47 0.26
CA HIS A 25 6.85 -8.46 1.53
C HIS A 25 6.18 -7.70 2.67
N GLY A 26 4.85 -7.64 2.69
CA GLY A 26 4.08 -6.89 3.69
C GLY A 26 3.92 -5.40 3.37
N ALA A 27 4.35 -4.93 2.21
CA ALA A 27 4.22 -3.53 1.83
C ALA A 27 2.74 -3.15 1.65
N LEU A 28 2.32 -2.07 2.29
CA LEU A 28 0.97 -1.51 2.22
C LEU A 28 0.90 -0.55 1.03
N LEU A 29 0.28 -1.03 -0.04
CA LEU A 29 0.21 -0.37 -1.34
C LEU A 29 -1.24 -0.04 -1.68
N SER A 30 -1.42 1.00 -2.49
CA SER A 30 -2.71 1.26 -3.11
C SER A 30 -2.94 0.24 -4.24
N PRO A 31 -4.02 -0.56 -4.22
CA PRO A 31 -4.30 -1.55 -5.26
C PRO A 31 -4.44 -0.91 -6.65
N LYS A 32 -4.91 0.34 -6.72
CA LYS A 32 -5.03 1.11 -7.98
C LYS A 32 -3.69 1.35 -8.68
N GLY A 33 -2.58 1.29 -7.94
CA GLY A 33 -1.23 1.42 -8.49
C GLY A 33 -0.61 0.09 -8.91
N LEU A 34 -1.26 -1.04 -8.67
CA LEU A 34 -0.72 -2.36 -8.99
C LEU A 34 -1.21 -2.82 -10.36
N ARG A 35 -0.27 -3.23 -11.23
CA ARG A 35 -0.66 -3.85 -12.52
C ARG A 35 -1.17 -5.29 -12.37
N ARG A 36 -0.74 -5.99 -11.33
CA ARG A 36 -1.17 -7.34 -10.97
C ARG A 36 -1.46 -7.36 -9.48
N LEU A 37 -2.56 -8.02 -9.10
CA LEU A 37 -2.97 -8.15 -7.69
C LEU A 37 -2.55 -9.50 -7.10
N ASP A 38 -2.29 -10.50 -7.95
CA ASP A 38 -2.02 -11.89 -7.61
C ASP A 38 -0.56 -12.31 -7.79
N ASP A 39 0.29 -11.40 -8.27
CA ASP A 39 1.69 -11.65 -8.60
C ASP A 39 2.53 -10.37 -8.45
N VAL A 40 3.85 -10.51 -8.41
CA VAL A 40 4.79 -9.38 -8.37
C VAL A 40 4.81 -8.67 -9.73
N GLY A 41 3.93 -7.67 -9.86
CA GLY A 41 3.87 -6.78 -11.02
C GLY A 41 4.59 -5.44 -10.81
N ALA A 42 4.72 -4.69 -11.90
CA ALA A 42 5.16 -3.30 -11.83
C ALA A 42 4.18 -2.45 -11.00
N ILE A 43 4.74 -1.60 -10.14
CA ILE A 43 3.98 -0.67 -9.30
C ILE A 43 4.04 0.71 -9.95
N GLN A 44 2.89 1.28 -10.28
CA GLN A 44 2.81 2.67 -10.70
C GLN A 44 3.06 3.58 -9.50
N MET A 45 4.05 4.43 -9.63
CA MET A 45 4.48 5.36 -8.59
C MET A 45 4.72 6.73 -9.19
N CYS A 46 4.35 7.77 -8.45
CA CYS A 46 4.78 9.12 -8.82
C CYS A 46 6.29 9.27 -8.63
N GLU A 47 6.87 10.22 -9.36
CA GLU A 47 8.32 10.45 -9.34
C GLU A 47 8.83 10.81 -7.93
N ARG A 48 8.04 11.52 -7.13
CA ARG A 48 8.37 11.86 -5.74
C ARG A 48 8.53 10.61 -4.87
N CYS A 49 7.53 9.72 -4.89
CA CYS A 49 7.58 8.47 -4.12
C CYS A 49 8.72 7.56 -4.60
N ARG A 50 8.94 7.50 -5.92
CA ARG A 50 10.05 6.75 -6.50
C ARG A 50 11.39 7.27 -5.97
N ARG A 51 11.63 8.58 -6.02
CA ARG A 51 12.86 9.20 -5.51
C ARG A 51 13.08 8.94 -4.02
N SER A 52 12.03 9.04 -3.19
CA SER A 52 12.14 8.71 -1.76
C SER A 52 12.58 7.27 -1.54
N LEU A 53 12.03 6.32 -2.30
CA LEU A 53 12.34 4.90 -2.14
C LEU A 53 13.66 4.44 -2.77
N THR A 54 14.13 5.12 -3.82
CA THR A 54 15.34 4.72 -4.58
C THR A 54 16.50 5.71 -4.46
N GLY A 55 16.36 6.76 -3.65
CA GLY A 55 17.41 7.74 -3.41
C GLY A 55 18.63 7.16 -2.70
N LYS A 56 19.70 7.96 -2.55
CA LYS A 56 20.92 7.56 -1.82
C LYS A 56 20.64 7.13 -0.38
N SER A 57 19.66 7.77 0.26
CA SER A 57 19.15 7.41 1.58
C SER A 57 17.65 7.10 1.45
N PRO A 58 17.28 5.85 1.15
CA PRO A 58 15.89 5.45 0.99
C PRO A 58 15.05 5.76 2.23
N SER A 59 13.87 6.34 2.03
CA SER A 59 12.92 6.66 3.09
C SER A 59 11.48 6.39 2.64
N GLN A 60 10.60 6.22 3.62
CA GLN A 60 9.18 6.07 3.34
C GLN A 60 8.63 7.40 2.76
N PRO A 61 7.97 7.39 1.59
CA PRO A 61 7.30 8.58 1.09
C PRO A 61 6.19 9.00 2.06
N VAL A 62 6.09 10.30 2.35
CA VAL A 62 5.04 10.84 3.25
C VAL A 62 3.65 10.45 2.77
N ASP A 63 3.39 10.56 1.47
CA ASP A 63 2.10 10.26 0.87
C ASP A 63 1.75 8.75 0.94
N ALA A 64 2.73 7.86 1.19
CA ALA A 64 2.46 6.44 1.38
C ALA A 64 1.81 6.13 2.74
N LEU A 65 1.82 7.07 3.70
CA LEU A 65 1.08 6.93 4.96
C LEU A 65 -0.44 6.81 4.72
N ALA A 66 -0.95 7.42 3.64
CA ALA A 66 -2.34 7.27 3.25
C ALA A 66 -2.68 5.78 2.97
N ASN A 67 -1.75 5.01 2.40
CA ASN A 67 -1.98 3.58 2.19
C ASN A 67 -2.22 2.82 3.50
N PHE A 68 -1.75 3.33 4.65
CA PHE A 68 -2.00 2.74 5.97
C PHE A 68 -3.40 3.08 6.52
N GLN A 69 -4.11 4.02 5.89
CA GLN A 69 -5.41 4.50 6.33
C GLN A 69 -6.54 4.07 5.38
N TYR A 70 -6.23 3.84 4.09
CA TYR A 70 -7.23 3.57 3.06
C TYR A 70 -7.42 2.10 2.67
N TYR A 71 -6.70 1.14 3.28
CA TYR A 71 -6.81 -0.28 2.89
C TYR A 71 -8.14 -0.95 3.26
N SER A 72 -8.97 -0.30 4.08
CA SER A 72 -10.27 -0.84 4.49
C SER A 72 -11.46 -0.18 3.80
N TRP A 73 -11.28 0.86 2.97
CA TRP A 73 -12.42 1.57 2.36
C TRP A 73 -13.25 0.63 1.46
N SER A 74 -12.61 -0.29 0.73
CA SER A 74 -13.32 -1.32 -0.05
C SER A 74 -14.03 -2.36 0.81
N GLU A 75 -13.57 -2.55 2.05
CA GLU A 75 -14.10 -3.50 3.02
C GLU A 75 -15.16 -2.87 3.94
N LEU A 76 -15.34 -1.54 3.87
CA LEU A 76 -16.40 -0.87 4.60
C LEU A 76 -17.76 -1.36 4.04
N PRO A 77 -18.75 -1.59 4.92
CA PRO A 77 -20.13 -1.77 4.48
C PRO A 77 -20.53 -0.63 3.55
N SER A 78 -21.31 -0.92 2.50
CA SER A 78 -21.70 0.06 1.50
C SER A 78 -22.32 1.32 2.11
N GLU A 79 -23.09 1.14 3.19
CA GLU A 79 -23.76 2.24 3.90
C GLU A 79 -22.77 3.22 4.54
N VAL A 80 -21.62 2.72 5.00
CA VAL A 80 -20.55 3.54 5.60
C VAL A 80 -19.70 4.16 4.50
N ARG A 81 -19.56 3.48 3.37
CA ARG A 81 -18.70 3.91 2.28
C ARG A 81 -19.30 5.09 1.50
N ASP A 82 -20.62 5.09 1.30
CA ASP A 82 -21.33 6.06 0.45
C ASP A 82 -21.51 7.45 1.11
N ILE A 83 -21.10 7.60 2.38
CA ILE A 83 -21.13 8.87 3.13
C ILE A 83 -19.77 9.61 3.18
N PHE A 84 -18.71 9.04 2.60
CA PHE A 84 -17.37 9.64 2.46
C PHE A 84 -17.08 10.00 1.01
#